data_AF-A0A645EI83-F1
#
_entry.id   AF-A0A645EI83-F1
#
_cell.length_a   1.000
_cell.length_b   1.000
_cell.length_c   1.000
_cell.angle_alpha   90.00
_cell.angle_beta   90.00
_cell.angle_gamma   90.00
#
_symmetry.space_group_name_H-M   'P 1'
#
loop_
_entity.id
_entity.type
_entity.pdbx_description
1 polymer ?
#
loop_
_entity_poly.entity_id
_entity_poly.type
_entity_poly.pdbx_seq_one_letter_code
_entity_poly.pdbx_strand_id
1 'polypeptide(L)'
;MNRFAQFAVRVWDCDMDFAHPEITANAGIARFRAFLRSIGMPATLSEVGASAADIPGMTAHRAEKPGGFPFGNFVKIGPEEMTAILHLAE
;
A
#
# COMPACT_ATOMS: atom_id res chain seq x y z
N MET A 1 -12.63 -7.53 2.30
CA MET A 1 -12.28 -6.82 3.55
C MET A 1 -11.76 -7.73 4.67
N ASN A 2 -12.29 -8.96 4.83
CA ASN A 2 -12.01 -9.81 5.99
C ASN A 2 -10.51 -10.06 6.28
N ARG A 3 -9.65 -10.22 5.26
CA ARG A 3 -8.20 -10.44 5.48
C ARG A 3 -7.47 -9.26 6.13
N PHE A 4 -7.83 -8.02 5.82
CA PHE A 4 -7.18 -6.85 6.44
C PHE A 4 -7.64 -6.65 7.87
N ALA A 5 -8.93 -6.83 8.16
CA ALA A 5 -9.44 -6.81 9.54
C ALA A 5 -8.80 -7.93 10.38
N GLN A 6 -8.66 -9.15 9.84
CA GLN A 6 -7.96 -10.24 10.52
C GLN A 6 -6.48 -9.93 10.78
N PHE A 7 -5.78 -9.30 9.82
CA PHE A 7 -4.40 -8.86 10.02
C PHE A 7 -4.30 -7.81 11.13
N ALA A 8 -5.20 -6.82 11.13
CA ALA A 8 -5.27 -5.80 12.16
C ALA A 8 -5.46 -6.40 13.56
N VAL A 9 -6.37 -7.36 13.73
CA VAL A 9 -6.60 -8.03 15.02
C VAL A 9 -5.41 -8.90 15.39
N ARG A 10 -4.97 -9.81 14.50
CA ARG A 10 -4.01 -10.87 14.86
C ARG A 10 -2.57 -10.39 15.02
N VAL A 11 -2.18 -9.33 14.30
CA VAL A 11 -0.80 -8.84 14.28
C VAL A 11 -0.68 -7.55 15.07
N TRP A 12 -1.70 -6.69 14.98
CA TRP A 12 -1.66 -5.36 15.58
C TRP A 12 -2.55 -5.22 16.80
N ASP A 13 -3.26 -6.26 17.24
CA ASP A 13 -4.15 -6.23 18.41
C ASP A 13 -5.20 -5.11 18.33
N CYS A 14 -5.77 -4.90 17.14
CA CYS A 14 -6.93 -4.02 16.97
C CYS A 14 -8.21 -4.73 17.44
N ASP A 15 -9.15 -3.95 17.98
CA ASP A 15 -10.50 -4.46 18.26
C ASP A 15 -11.25 -4.76 16.97
N MET A 16 -11.97 -5.89 16.95
CA MET A 16 -12.80 -6.27 15.81
C MET A 16 -14.18 -5.61 15.89
N ASP A 17 -14.48 -4.76 14.91
CA ASP A 17 -15.84 -4.32 14.61
C ASP A 17 -16.45 -5.25 13.54
N PHE A 18 -17.37 -6.11 13.95
CA PHE A 18 -18.03 -7.07 13.07
C PHE A 18 -19.07 -6.42 12.15
N ALA A 19 -19.61 -5.26 12.53
CA ALA A 19 -20.55 -4.51 11.70
C ALA A 19 -19.80 -3.69 10.63
N HIS A 20 -18.63 -3.16 10.98
CA HIS A 20 -17.81 -2.29 10.13
C HIS A 20 -16.34 -2.75 10.11
N PRO A 21 -16.03 -3.92 9.51
CA PRO A 21 -14.67 -4.48 9.51
C PRO A 21 -13.63 -3.58 8.80
N GLU A 22 -14.06 -2.64 7.96
CA GLU A 22 -13.21 -1.60 7.37
C GLU A 22 -12.62 -0.64 8.40
N ILE A 23 -13.34 -0.34 9.48
CA ILE A 23 -12.81 0.49 10.58
C ILE A 23 -11.65 -0.24 11.24
N THR A 24 -11.83 -1.54 11.50
CA THR A 24 -10.77 -2.41 12.05
C THR A 24 -9.57 -2.50 11.10
N ALA A 25 -9.82 -2.67 9.80
CA ALA A 25 -8.76 -2.70 8.78
C ALA A 25 -7.97 -1.39 8.73
N ASN A 26 -8.65 -0.23 8.78
CA ASN A 26 -8.01 1.08 8.77
C ASN A 26 -7.15 1.31 10.03
N ALA A 27 -7.62 0.88 11.20
CA ALA A 27 -6.82 0.90 12.42
C ALA A 27 -5.54 0.06 12.29
N GLY A 28 -5.63 -1.12 11.67
CA GLY A 28 -4.47 -1.95 11.37
C GLY A 28 -3.47 -1.28 10.41
N ILE A 29 -3.97 -0.63 9.35
CA ILE A 29 -3.13 0.13 8.40
C ILE A 29 -2.40 1.28 9.13
N ALA A 30 -3.08 1.99 10.02
CA ALA A 30 -2.49 3.07 10.81
C ALA A 30 -1.38 2.57 11.74
N ARG A 31 -1.61 1.47 12.48
CA ARG A 31 -0.59 0.85 13.35
C ARG A 31 0.62 0.35 12.55
N PHE A 32 0.38 -0.27 11.40
CA PHE A 32 1.45 -0.71 10.50
C PHE A 32 2.30 0.47 10.00
N ARG A 33 1.68 1.56 9.55
CA ARG A 33 2.39 2.79 9.14
C ARG A 33 3.21 3.39 10.28
N ALA A 34 2.65 3.45 11.49
CA ALA A 34 3.36 3.95 12.66
C ALA A 34 4.59 3.08 13.02
N PHE A 35 4.44 1.75 12.93
CA PHE A 35 5.54 0.82 13.17
C PHE A 35 6.68 1.01 12.17
N LEU A 36 6.39 1.08 10.86
CA LEU A 36 7.40 1.31 9.83
C LEU A 36 8.22 2.58 10.14
N ARG A 37 7.54 3.68 10.50
CA ARG A 37 8.22 4.91 10.92
C ARG A 37 9.06 4.74 12.18
N SER A 38 8.57 4.00 13.17
CA SER A 38 9.31 3.77 14.43
C SER A 38 10.63 3.02 14.26
N ILE A 39 10.73 2.19 13.21
CA ILE A 39 11.97 1.46 12.87
C ILE A 39 12.83 2.18 11.82
N GLY A 40 12.48 3.42 11.46
CA GLY A 40 13.22 4.25 10.51
C GLY A 40 12.93 3.93 9.03
N MET A 41 11.85 3.20 8.73
CA MET A 41 11.43 3.00 7.33
C MET A 41 10.73 4.26 6.80
N PRO A 42 11.05 4.67 5.57
CA PRO A 42 10.40 5.81 4.93
C PRO A 42 8.93 5.52 4.62
N ALA A 43 8.10 6.55 4.69
CA ALA A 43 6.66 6.50 4.48
C ALA A 43 6.20 7.14 3.16
N THR A 44 7.11 7.86 2.47
CA THR A 44 6.86 8.54 1.19
C THR A 44 8.03 8.33 0.22
N LEU A 45 7.79 8.60 -1.07
CA LEU A 45 8.78 8.58 -2.14
C LEU A 45 9.82 9.70 -1.94
N SER A 46 9.38 10.86 -1.48
CA SER A 46 10.25 12.00 -1.19
C SER A 46 11.30 11.69 -0.11
N GLU A 47 10.95 10.90 0.90
CA GLU A 47 11.87 10.47 1.98
C GLU A 47 13.03 9.57 1.47
N VAL A 48 12.89 8.96 0.29
CA VAL A 48 13.96 8.18 -0.37
C VAL A 48 14.60 8.90 -1.56
N GLY A 49 14.27 10.18 -1.76
CA GLY A 49 14.81 11.01 -2.83
C GLY A 49 14.16 10.77 -4.21
N ALA A 50 13.01 10.09 -4.26
CA ALA A 50 12.24 9.93 -5.50
C ALA A 50 11.28 11.11 -5.70
N SER A 51 11.08 11.51 -6.96
CA SER A 51 10.19 12.61 -7.33
C SER A 51 8.88 12.09 -7.93
N ALA A 52 7.78 12.80 -7.69
CA ALA A 52 6.52 12.56 -8.39
C ALA A 52 6.67 12.69 -9.93
N ALA A 53 7.64 13.49 -10.38
CA ALA A 53 7.97 13.63 -11.80
C ALA A 53 8.49 12.32 -12.44
N ASP A 54 9.01 11.38 -11.64
CA ASP A 54 9.55 10.11 -12.11
C ASP A 54 8.47 9.02 -12.23
N ILE A 55 7.27 9.24 -11.68
CA ILE A 55 6.16 8.26 -11.67
C ILE A 55 5.83 7.74 -13.08
N PRO A 56 5.74 8.58 -14.15
CA PRO A 56 5.52 8.07 -15.51
C PRO A 56 6.62 7.09 -15.96
N GLY A 57 7.87 7.37 -15.60
CA GLY A 57 9.01 6.49 -15.88
C GLY A 57 8.95 5.18 -15.09
N MET A 58 8.55 5.24 -13.82
CA MET A 58 8.37 4.04 -12.97
C MET A 58 7.27 3.12 -13.53
N THR A 59 6.14 3.69 -13.94
CA THR A 59 5.03 2.94 -14.54
C THR A 59 5.43 2.37 -15.91
N ALA A 60 6.09 3.15 -16.78
CA ALA A 60 6.58 2.66 -18.07
C ALA A 60 7.58 1.52 -17.90
N HIS A 61 8.56 1.67 -17.00
CA HIS A 61 9.57 0.64 -16.74
C HIS A 61 8.95 -0.66 -16.21
N ARG A 62 7.84 -0.58 -15.47
CA ARG A 62 7.12 -1.78 -15.01
C ARG A 62 6.53 -2.57 -16.18
N ALA A 63 6.06 -1.92 -17.24
CA ALA A 63 5.49 -2.57 -18.42
C ALA A 63 6.53 -3.44 -19.17
N GLU A 64 7.81 -3.12 -19.05
CA GLU A 64 8.91 -3.86 -19.69
C GLU A 64 9.25 -5.18 -19.00
N LYS A 65 8.77 -5.39 -17.76
CA LYS A 65 9.08 -6.61 -16.99
C LYS A 65 8.18 -7.79 -17.42
N PRO A 66 8.65 -9.04 -17.29
CA PRO A 66 7.79 -10.21 -17.48
C PRO A 66 6.53 -10.13 -16.59
N GLY A 67 5.35 -10.22 -17.21
CA GLY A 67 4.08 -10.00 -16.49
C GLY A 67 3.91 -8.57 -15.97
N GLY A 68 4.40 -7.57 -16.73
CA GLY A 68 4.43 -6.16 -16.34
C GLY A 68 3.09 -5.64 -15.85
N PHE A 69 2.06 -5.73 -16.70
CA PHE A 69 0.68 -5.42 -16.36
C PHE A 69 -0.34 -6.36 -17.05
N PRO A 70 -1.52 -6.58 -16.44
CA PRO A 70 -1.81 -6.29 -15.04
C PRO A 70 -1.09 -7.29 -14.12
N PHE A 71 -0.60 -6.81 -12.98
CA PHE A 71 0.07 -7.67 -11.98
C PHE A 71 -0.75 -7.81 -10.69
N GLY A 72 -0.29 -8.70 -9.81
CA GLY A 72 -0.93 -8.95 -8.51
C GLY A 72 -1.86 -10.16 -8.52
N ASN A 73 -1.96 -10.81 -7.37
CA ASN A 73 -2.81 -11.99 -7.18
C ASN A 73 -4.14 -11.63 -6.51
N PHE A 74 -4.13 -10.69 -5.56
CA PHE A 74 -5.33 -10.35 -4.79
C PHE A 74 -6.22 -9.32 -5.49
N VAL A 75 -5.61 -8.25 -6.01
CA VAL A 75 -6.23 -7.25 -6.87
C VAL A 75 -5.32 -7.10 -8.08
N LYS A 76 -5.90 -7.01 -9.28
CA LYS A 76 -5.16 -6.76 -10.51
C LYS A 76 -4.86 -5.27 -10.60
N ILE A 77 -3.58 -4.94 -10.77
CA ILE A 77 -3.09 -3.56 -10.87
C ILE A 77 -2.57 -3.38 -12.30
N GLY A 78 -3.17 -2.45 -13.04
CA GLY A 78 -2.72 -1.98 -14.34
C GLY A 78 -1.89 -0.69 -14.23
N PRO A 79 -1.56 -0.07 -15.38
CA PRO A 79 -0.74 1.15 -15.41
C PRO A 79 -1.39 2.34 -14.67
N GLU A 80 -2.70 2.50 -14.83
CA GLU A 80 -3.46 3.58 -14.20
C GLU A 80 -3.54 3.40 -12.68
N GLU A 81 -3.84 2.18 -12.21
CA GLU A 81 -3.90 1.89 -10.78
C GLU A 81 -2.52 2.03 -10.13
N MET A 82 -1.44 1.56 -10.79
CA MET A 82 -0.09 1.75 -10.27
C MET A 82 0.28 3.23 -10.14
N THR A 83 -0.07 4.03 -11.15
CA THR A 83 0.19 5.49 -11.14
C THR A 83 -0.56 6.16 -9.99
N ALA A 84 -1.86 5.85 -9.82
CA ALA A 84 -2.64 6.37 -8.71
C ALA A 84 -2.08 5.95 -7.34
N ILE A 85 -1.62 4.70 -7.19
CA ILE A 85 -1.00 4.21 -5.95
C ILE A 85 0.31 4.93 -5.65
N LEU A 86 1.14 5.21 -6.66
CA LEU A 86 2.38 5.97 -6.47
C LEU A 86 2.11 7.41 -6.03
N HIS A 87 1.07 8.05 -6.56
CA HIS A 87 0.64 9.39 -6.11
C HIS A 87 0.15 9.43 -4.66
N LEU A 88 -0.36 8.32 -4.10
CA LEU A 88 -0.71 8.23 -2.67
C LEU A 88 0.52 8.24 -1.75
N ALA A 89 1.72 8.04 -2.30
CA ALA A 89 2.97 7.91 -1.57
C ALA A 89 3.94 9.07 -1.82
N GLU A 90 3.51 10.19 -2.41
CA GLU A 90 4.33 11.40 -2.56
C GLU A 90 4.88 11.94 -1.22
#